data_AF-A0A534RY21-F1
#
_entry.id   AF-A0A534RY21-F1
#
_cell.length_a   1.000
_cell.length_b   1.000
_cell.length_c   1.000
_cell.angle_alpha   90.00
_cell.angle_beta   90.00
_cell.angle_gamma   90.00
#
_symmetry.space_group_name_H-M   'P 1'
#
loop_
_entity.id
_entity.type
_entity.pdbx_description
1 polymer ?
#
loop_
_entity_poly.entity_id
_entity_poly.type
_entity_poly.pdbx_seq_one_letter_code
_entity_poly.pdbx_strand_id
1 'polypeptide(L)'
;MLDTSVLAIYLRIQRSERSGSPPSQKRRQRDRRIAALVAQKLAAGRAFLKAIEIARQQQAKSWGLRAVMSLARLWQSQGKKEEAHRMLAEIYGWFTEGFDTKDLQEAKALLQEFG
;
A
#
# COMPACT_ATOMS: atom_id res chain seq x y z
N MET A 1 7.34 10.62 -9.55
CA MET A 1 8.12 11.63 -8.83
C MET A 1 8.25 11.17 -7.38
N LEU A 2 9.30 10.41 -7.06
CA LEU A 2 9.54 9.96 -5.69
C LEU A 2 10.16 11.13 -4.92
N ASP A 3 9.56 11.46 -3.78
CA ASP A 3 9.87 12.60 -2.94
C ASP A 3 11.36 12.63 -2.57
N THR A 4 12.02 13.75 -2.90
CA THR A 4 13.43 14.04 -2.62
C THR A 4 13.76 13.91 -1.12
N SER A 5 12.75 13.93 -0.24
CA SER A 5 12.89 13.78 1.20
C SER A 5 13.37 12.39 1.64
N VAL A 6 12.96 11.31 0.96
CA VAL A 6 13.29 9.94 1.40
C VAL A 6 14.72 9.55 1.02
N LEU A 7 15.15 9.93 -0.19
CA LEU A 7 16.54 9.70 -0.63
C LEU A 7 17.52 10.55 0.19
N ALA A 8 17.12 11.75 0.60
CA ALA A 8 17.91 12.62 1.48
C ALA A 8 18.10 12.00 2.88
N ILE A 9 17.07 11.36 3.45
CA ILE A 9 17.18 10.63 4.72
C ILE A 9 18.14 9.44 4.56
N TYR A 10 18.01 8.66 3.49
CA TYR A 10 18.87 7.49 3.25
C TYR A 10 20.35 7.88 3.02
N LEU A 11 20.61 8.94 2.25
CA LEU A 11 21.97 9.41 1.98
C LEU A 11 22.61 10.14 3.18
N ARG A 12 21.81 10.80 4.04
CA ARG A 12 22.32 11.45 5.25
C ARG A 12 22.69 10.45 6.34
N ILE A 13 22.00 9.30 6.40
CA ILE A 13 22.37 8.16 7.25
C ILE A 13 23.71 7.56 6.77
N GLN A 14 23.90 7.36 5.46
CA GLN A 14 25.14 6.80 4.91
C GLN A 14 26.37 7.71 5.07
N ARG A 15 26.21 9.04 5.01
CA ARG A 15 27.36 9.98 5.08
C ARG A 15 27.88 10.19 6.52
N SER A 16 27.07 9.87 7.53
CA SER A 16 27.43 9.95 8.96
C SER A 16 28.21 8.74 9.48
N GLU A 17 28.26 7.62 8.74
CA GLU A 17 28.84 6.36 9.23
C GLU A 17 30.37 6.23 9.05
N ARG A 18 31.05 7.25 8.49
CA ARG A 18 32.52 7.24 8.36
C ARG A 18 33.29 7.65 9.63
N SER A 19 32.64 8.10 10.70
CA SER A 19 33.35 8.57 11.92
C SER A 19 32.84 8.01 13.25
N GLY A 20 32.01 6.97 13.26
CA GLY A 20 31.42 6.42 14.49
C GLY A 20 31.61 4.92 14.62
N SER A 21 31.87 4.44 15.84
CA SER A 21 32.02 3.01 16.17
C SER A 21 30.88 2.17 15.55
N PRO A 22 31.18 0.97 15.02
CA PRO A 22 30.21 0.16 14.31
C PRO A 22 28.97 -0.12 15.19
N PRO A 23 27.74 0.06 14.66
CA PRO A 23 26.53 -0.09 15.47
C PRO A 23 26.44 -1.51 16.04
N SER A 24 26.06 -1.60 17.31
CA SER A 24 25.93 -2.86 18.04
C SER A 24 25.02 -3.85 17.29
N GLN A 25 25.36 -5.13 17.36
CA GLN A 25 24.73 -6.21 16.58
C GLN A 25 23.20 -6.26 16.75
N LYS A 26 22.69 -5.89 17.93
CA LYS A 26 21.25 -5.77 18.24
C LYS A 26 20.56 -4.63 17.49
N ARG A 27 21.22 -3.49 17.30
CA ARG A 27 20.71 -2.37 16.48
C ARG A 27 20.67 -2.76 15.00
N ARG A 28 21.76 -3.36 14.49
CA ARG A 28 21.82 -3.88 13.11
C ARG A 28 20.71 -4.87 12.80
N GLN A 29 20.41 -5.78 13.74
CA GLN A 29 19.33 -6.76 13.60
C GLN A 29 17.94 -6.09 13.54
N ARG A 30 17.71 -5.08 14.39
CA ARG A 30 16.46 -4.31 14.42
C ARG A 30 16.25 -3.53 13.12
N ASP A 31 17.28 -2.84 12.64
CA ASP A 31 17.20 -2.01 11.43
C ASP A 31 16.98 -2.87 10.18
N ARG A 32 17.64 -4.03 10.09
CA ARG A 32 17.38 -5.04 9.04
C ARG A 32 15.94 -5.53 9.04
N ARG A 33 15.37 -5.77 10.22
CA ARG A 33 13.98 -6.24 10.35
C ARG A 33 12.99 -5.17 9.91
N ILE A 34 13.23 -3.91 10.26
CA ILE A 34 12.43 -2.77 9.79
C ILE A 34 12.52 -2.67 8.26
N ALA A 35 13.72 -2.71 7.68
CA ALA A 35 13.92 -2.62 6.24
C ALA A 35 13.22 -3.76 5.48
N ALA A 36 13.28 -4.99 5.99
CA ALA A 36 12.61 -6.14 5.40
C ALA A 36 11.07 -6.00 5.42
N LEU A 37 10.49 -5.53 6.54
CA LEU A 37 9.05 -5.28 6.64
C LEU A 37 8.60 -4.18 5.67
N VAL A 38 9.38 -3.11 5.54
CA VAL A 38 9.12 -2.03 4.59
C VAL A 38 9.16 -2.55 3.15
N ALA A 39 10.19 -3.32 2.80
CA ALA A 39 10.31 -3.92 1.47
C ALA A 39 9.13 -4.85 1.13
N GLN A 40 8.68 -5.65 2.09
CA GLN A 40 7.52 -6.54 1.91
C GLN A 40 6.22 -5.76 1.69
N LYS A 41 5.97 -4.68 2.46
CA LYS A 41 4.81 -3.80 2.26
C LYS A 41 4.83 -3.12 0.88
N LEU A 42 6.00 -2.67 0.43
CA LEU A 42 6.16 -2.07 -0.90
C LEU A 42 5.93 -3.09 -2.03
N ALA A 43 6.44 -4.31 -1.87
CA ALA A 43 6.23 -5.39 -2.84
C ALA A 43 4.74 -5.78 -2.93
N ALA A 44 4.05 -5.90 -1.80
CA ALA A 44 2.61 -6.17 -1.75
C ALA A 44 1.81 -5.08 -2.48
N GLY A 45 2.09 -3.80 -2.22
CA GLY A 45 1.43 -2.69 -2.91
C GLY A 45 1.60 -2.76 -4.44
N ARG A 46 2.82 -3.05 -4.92
CA ARG A 46 3.08 -3.22 -6.37
C ARG A 46 2.35 -4.41 -6.98
N ALA A 47 2.26 -5.53 -6.26
CA ALA A 47 1.54 -6.71 -6.72
C ALA A 47 0.03 -6.43 -6.86
N PHE A 48 -0.57 -5.70 -5.91
CA PHE A 48 -1.97 -5.31 -6.01
C PHE A 48 -2.23 -4.36 -7.18
N LEU A 49 -1.36 -3.37 -7.41
CA LEU A 49 -1.48 -2.48 -8.57
C LEU A 49 -1.43 -3.25 -9.89
N LYS A 50 -0.52 -4.23 -10.01
CA LYS A 50 -0.43 -5.12 -11.17
C LYS A 50 -1.72 -5.94 -11.36
N ALA A 51 -2.26 -6.49 -10.28
CA ALA A 51 -3.52 -7.25 -10.32
C ALA A 51 -4.71 -6.39 -10.76
N ILE A 52 -4.76 -5.13 -10.32
CA ILE A 52 -5.79 -4.16 -10.74
C ILE A 52 -5.66 -3.85 -12.23
N GLU A 53 -4.44 -3.63 -12.72
CA GLU A 53 -4.17 -3.39 -14.15
C GLU A 53 -4.63 -4.57 -15.01
N ILE A 54 -4.29 -5.80 -14.61
CA ILE A 54 -4.69 -7.02 -15.30
C ILE A 54 -6.22 -7.20 -15.26
N ALA A 55 -6.85 -6.97 -14.10
CA ALA A 55 -8.30 -7.07 -13.96
C ALA A 55 -9.05 -6.05 -14.83
N ARG A 56 -8.50 -4.83 -14.97
CA ARG A 56 -9.03 -3.80 -15.89
C ARG A 56 -8.93 -4.27 -17.35
N GLN A 57 -7.79 -4.83 -17.76
CA GLN A 57 -7.60 -5.34 -19.12
C GLN A 57 -8.55 -6.50 -19.45
N GLN A 58 -8.82 -7.38 -18.49
CA GLN A 58 -9.70 -8.53 -18.68
C GLN A 58 -11.18 -8.24 -18.41
N GLN A 59 -11.55 -6.98 -18.13
CA GLN A 59 -12.88 -6.58 -17.66
C GLN A 59 -13.39 -7.40 -16.46
N ALA A 60 -12.47 -7.95 -15.67
CA ALA A 60 -12.74 -8.79 -14.51
C ALA A 60 -13.03 -7.92 -13.28
N LYS A 61 -14.13 -7.15 -13.32
CA LYS A 61 -14.46 -6.10 -12.35
C LYS A 61 -14.41 -6.60 -10.89
N SER A 62 -14.98 -7.76 -10.59
CA SER A 62 -15.01 -8.33 -9.23
C SER A 62 -13.62 -8.67 -8.70
N TRP A 63 -12.70 -9.16 -9.55
CA TRP A 63 -11.31 -9.42 -9.15
C TRP A 63 -10.54 -8.12 -8.92
N GLY A 64 -10.81 -7.08 -9.72
CA GLY A 64 -10.29 -5.74 -9.52
C GLY A 64 -10.73 -5.13 -8.18
N LEU A 65 -12.01 -5.30 -7.82
CA LEU A 65 -12.56 -4.83 -6.54
C LEU A 65 -11.84 -5.45 -5.34
N ARG A 66 -11.65 -6.77 -5.32
CA ARG A 66 -10.94 -7.47 -4.23
C ARG A 66 -9.48 -7.03 -4.10
N ALA A 67 -8.81 -6.80 -5.23
CA ALA A 67 -7.44 -6.29 -5.24
C ALA A 67 -7.35 -4.86 -4.69
N VAL A 68 -8.29 -3.98 -5.06
CA VAL A 68 -8.37 -2.61 -4.52
C VAL A 68 -8.70 -2.60 -3.04
N MET A 69 -9.63 -3.43 -2.56
CA MET A 69 -9.93 -3.53 -1.13
C MET A 69 -8.70 -3.96 -0.32
N SER A 70 -7.93 -4.91 -0.84
CA SER A 70 -6.67 -5.35 -0.21
C SER A 70 -5.62 -4.24 -0.16
N LEU A 71 -5.50 -3.47 -1.24
CA LEU A 71 -4.61 -2.31 -1.31
C LEU A 71 -5.07 -1.17 -0.38
N ALA A 72 -6.37 -0.92 -0.30
CA ALA A 72 -6.95 0.10 0.55
C ALA A 72 -6.71 -0.19 2.04
N ARG A 73 -6.87 -1.45 2.49
CA ARG A 73 -6.49 -1.88 3.85
C ARG A 73 -5.00 -1.72 4.12
N LEU A 74 -4.15 -2.03 3.13
CA LEU A 74 -2.71 -1.81 3.25
C LEU A 74 -2.37 -0.33 3.42
N TRP A 75 -3.03 0.57 2.69
CA TRP A 75 -2.84 2.02 2.81
C TRP A 75 -3.42 2.59 4.11
N GLN A 76 -4.56 2.10 4.58
CA GLN A 76 -5.07 2.42 5.92
C GLN A 76 -4.01 2.10 7.01
N SER A 77 -3.36 0.93 6.94
CA SER A 77 -2.28 0.55 7.87
C SER A 77 -1.02 1.43 7.78
N GLN A 78 -0.92 2.27 6.75
CA GLN A 78 0.17 3.22 6.50
C GLN A 78 -0.25 4.68 6.79
N GLY A 79 -1.46 4.91 7.29
CA GLY A 79 -2.00 6.25 7.54
C GLY A 79 -2.44 7.00 6.27
N LYS A 80 -2.58 6.30 5.13
CA LYS A 80 -2.99 6.86 3.83
C LYS A 80 -4.48 6.65 3.58
N LYS A 81 -5.30 7.17 4.48
CA LYS A 81 -6.75 6.91 4.52
C LYS A 81 -7.46 7.55 3.32
N GLU A 82 -7.06 8.77 2.96
CA GLU A 82 -7.61 9.55 1.85
C GLU A 82 -7.32 8.90 0.49
N GLU A 83 -6.11 8.37 0.27
CA GLU A 83 -5.77 7.65 -0.95
C GLU A 83 -6.50 6.31 -1.04
N ALA A 84 -6.66 5.61 0.08
CA ALA A 84 -7.45 4.39 0.18
C ALA A 84 -8.92 4.64 -0.17
N HIS A 85 -9.51 5.71 0.36
CA HIS A 85 -10.85 6.14 0.03
C HIS A 85 -10.98 6.42 -1.46
N ARG A 86 -10.15 7.32 -2.01
CA ARG A 86 -10.27 7.76 -3.40
C ARG A 86 -10.22 6.60 -4.39
N MET A 87 -9.26 5.68 -4.21
CA MET A 87 -9.10 4.55 -5.11
C MET A 87 -10.25 3.54 -5.00
N LEU A 88 -10.72 3.28 -3.77
CA LEU A 88 -11.85 2.36 -3.57
C LEU A 88 -13.15 2.96 -4.13
N ALA A 89 -13.36 4.27 -3.97
CA ALA A 89 -14.55 4.96 -4.47
C ALA A 89 -14.58 4.94 -6.01
N GLU A 90 -13.42 5.14 -6.66
CA GLU A 90 -13.30 5.06 -8.12
C GLU A 90 -13.75 3.69 -8.64
N ILE A 91 -13.21 2.59 -8.10
CA ILE A 91 -13.57 1.25 -8.53
C ILE A 91 -15.00 0.87 -8.13
N TYR A 92 -15.46 1.25 -6.94
CA TYR A 92 -16.83 0.99 -6.50
C TYR A 92 -17.85 1.65 -7.43
N GLY A 93 -17.57 2.88 -7.89
CA GLY A 93 -18.42 3.62 -8.84
C GLY A 93 -18.51 3.02 -10.25
N TRP A 94 -17.70 2.02 -10.59
CA TRP A 94 -17.76 1.33 -11.89
C TRP A 94 -18.82 0.23 -11.94
N PHE A 95 -19.36 -0.14 -10.78
CA PHE A 95 -20.45 -1.09 -10.66
C PHE A 95 -21.78 -0.33 -10.74
N THR A 96 -22.63 -0.77 -11.65
CA THR A 96 -24.02 -0.29 -11.78
C THR A 96 -25.03 -1.33 -11.28
N GLU A 97 -24.55 -2.55 -11.00
CA GLU A 97 -25.33 -3.71 -10.61
C GLU A 97 -24.52 -4.60 -9.66
N GLY A 98 -25.18 -5.58 -9.03
CA GLY A 98 -24.52 -6.53 -8.13
C GLY A 98 -24.22 -6.00 -6.73
N PHE A 99 -24.81 -4.90 -6.31
CA PHE A 99 -24.61 -4.32 -4.96
C PHE A 99 -25.02 -5.24 -3.79
N ASP A 100 -25.81 -6.28 -4.08
CA ASP A 100 -26.16 -7.33 -3.12
C ASP A 100 -25.07 -8.39 -2.95
N THR A 101 -24.02 -8.36 -3.78
CA THR A 101 -22.87 -9.25 -3.63
C THR A 101 -22.04 -8.89 -2.40
N LYS A 102 -21.50 -9.91 -1.75
CA LYS A 102 -20.66 -9.75 -0.56
C LYS A 102 -19.49 -8.80 -0.78
N ASP A 103 -18.83 -8.89 -1.94
CA ASP A 103 -17.67 -8.03 -2.26
C ASP A 103 -18.07 -6.54 -2.32
N LEU A 104 -19.21 -6.20 -2.90
CA LEU A 104 -19.68 -4.81 -2.97
C LEU A 104 -20.23 -4.29 -1.64
N GLN A 105 -20.86 -5.15 -0.83
CA GLN A 105 -21.25 -4.78 0.54
C GLN A 105 -20.04 -4.48 1.42
N GLU A 106 -19.00 -5.31 1.34
CA GLU A 106 -17.74 -5.08 2.06
C GLU A 106 -17.00 -3.84 1.58
N ALA A 107 -16.97 -3.58 0.27
CA ALA A 107 -16.38 -2.36 -0.29
C ALA A 107 -17.10 -1.10 0.22
N LYS A 108 -18.43 -1.13 0.30
CA LYS A 108 -19.23 -0.03 0.86
C LYS A 108 -18.92 0.21 2.34
N ALA A 109 -18.84 -0.85 3.14
CA ALA A 109 -18.47 -0.74 4.55
C ALA A 109 -17.08 -0.12 4.70
N LEU A 110 -16.11 -0.53 3.88
CA LEU A 110 -14.76 0.02 3.91
C LEU A 110 -14.71 1.50 3.51
N LEU A 111 -15.53 1.93 2.55
CA LEU A 111 -15.68 3.35 2.21
C LEU A 111 -16.21 4.18 3.37
N GLN A 112 -17.16 3.63 4.14
CA GLN A 112 -17.69 4.30 5.34
C GLN A 112 -16.65 4.39 6.47
N GLU A 113 -15.82 3.36 6.65
CA GLU A 113 -14.67 3.42 7.57
C GLU A 113 -13.64 4.47 7.16
N PHE A 114 -13.56 4.80 5.87
CA PHE A 114 -12.66 5.81 5.34
C PHE A 114 -13.20 7.25 5.39
N GLY A 115 -14.51 7.43 5.61
CA GLY A 115 -15.12 8.73 5.95
C GLY A 115 -14.73 9.20 7.34
#